data_AF-A0A2G4F0W2-F1
#
_entry.id   AF-A0A2G4F0W2-F1
#
_cell.length_a   1.000
_cell.length_b   1.000
_cell.length_c   1.000
_cell.angle_alpha   90.00
_cell.angle_beta   90.00
_cell.angle_gamma   90.00
#
_symmetry.space_group_name_H-M   'P 1'
#
loop_
_entity.id
_entity.type
_entity.pdbx_description
1 polymer ?
#
loop_
_entity_poly.entity_id
_entity_poly.type
_entity_poly.pdbx_seq_one_letter_code
_entity_poly.pdbx_strand_id
1 'polypeptide(L)'
;MLIIHKELNMKFSADRTEKKGPLGGAYYETYIKITLTPEEENIANKQGIMSSRIFGSMRNSDDPETREAFSLCGRLEITMEDLINGITVKVGSGKELGRLAAFEDLIKQRCKNFKSNLEADQFFGSGGSKDEEEL
;
A
#
# COMPACT_ATOMS: atom_id res chain seq x y z
N MET A 1 4.13 -28.47 18.19
CA MET A 1 3.70 -27.92 16.88
C MET A 1 4.56 -26.70 16.64
N LEU A 2 5.52 -26.77 15.72
CA LEU A 2 6.41 -25.63 15.42
C LEU A 2 5.61 -24.62 14.61
N ILE A 3 5.27 -23.49 15.22
CA ILE A 3 4.73 -22.34 14.52
C ILE A 3 5.89 -21.79 13.68
N ILE A 4 5.87 -22.09 12.38
CA ILE A 4 6.81 -21.49 11.45
C ILE A 4 6.40 -20.03 11.34
N HIS A 5 7.08 -19.16 12.09
CA HIS A 5 6.98 -17.72 11.97
C HIS A 5 7.37 -17.35 10.54
N LYS A 6 6.38 -17.11 9.69
CA LYS A 6 6.64 -16.64 8.34
C LYS A 6 6.62 -15.13 8.36
N GLU A 7 7.80 -14.53 8.51
CA GLU A 7 7.96 -13.09 8.31
C GLU A 7 7.39 -12.72 6.93
N LEU A 8 6.51 -11.72 6.91
CA LEU A 8 6.02 -11.18 5.66
C LEU A 8 7.17 -10.47 4.93
N ASN A 9 7.52 -10.93 3.74
CA ASN A 9 8.56 -10.37 2.88
C ASN A 9 8.00 -9.35 1.90
N MET A 10 7.04 -8.54 2.36
CA MET A 10 6.47 -7.43 1.62
C MET A 10 7.57 -6.43 1.23
N LYS A 11 7.72 -6.17 -0.08
CA LYS A 11 8.72 -5.23 -0.61
C LYS A 11 8.04 -4.01 -1.21
N PHE A 12 8.50 -2.84 -0.80
CA PHE A 12 8.14 -1.56 -1.44
C PHE A 12 9.19 -1.19 -2.48
N SER A 13 8.78 -0.86 -3.70
CA SER A 13 9.62 -0.25 -4.73
C SER A 13 9.02 1.08 -5.20
N ALA A 14 9.90 2.04 -5.46
CA ALA A 14 9.56 3.32 -6.06
C ALA A 14 10.63 3.64 -7.12
N ASP A 15 10.30 3.31 -8.37
CA ASP A 15 11.22 3.44 -9.49
C ASP A 15 10.97 4.77 -10.20
N ARG A 16 11.89 5.72 -10.01
CA ARG A 16 11.80 7.07 -10.57
C ARG A 16 12.62 7.20 -11.83
N THR A 17 11.98 7.71 -12.88
CA THR A 17 12.61 7.99 -14.18
C THR A 17 12.39 9.45 -14.55
N GLU A 18 13.46 10.15 -14.88
CA GLU A 18 13.37 11.48 -15.51
C GLU A 18 13.00 11.32 -16.98
N LYS A 19 12.00 12.06 -17.43
CA LYS A 19 11.51 12.06 -18.81
C LYS A 19 11.43 13.48 -19.35
N LYS A 20 11.59 13.60 -20.67
CA LYS A 20 11.46 14.89 -21.35
C LYS A 20 10.00 15.13 -21.73
N GLY A 21 9.46 16.25 -21.29
CA GLY A 21 8.12 16.71 -21.59
C GLY A 21 8.01 17.22 -23.03
N PRO A 22 6.77 17.24 -23.57
CA PRO A 22 6.51 17.63 -24.96
C PRO A 22 6.87 19.09 -25.28
N LEU A 23 7.02 19.95 -24.27
CA LEU A 23 7.39 21.37 -24.39
C LEU A 23 8.82 21.68 -23.92
N GLY A 24 9.67 20.66 -23.78
CA GLY A 24 11.11 20.84 -23.51
C GLY A 24 11.52 20.89 -22.02
N GLY A 25 10.57 20.85 -21.08
CA GLY A 25 10.85 20.69 -19.65
C GLY A 25 11.00 19.22 -19.23
N ALA A 26 11.76 18.94 -18.16
CA ALA A 26 11.81 17.60 -17.57
C ALA A 26 10.58 17.35 -16.66
N TYR A 27 10.09 16.12 -16.65
CA TYR A 27 9.15 15.63 -15.63
C TYR A 27 9.66 14.30 -15.11
N TYR A 28 9.26 13.93 -13.90
CA TYR A 28 9.61 12.67 -13.29
C TYR A 28 8.39 11.78 -13.28
N GLU A 29 8.57 10.54 -13.71
CA GLU A 29 7.58 9.49 -13.57
C GLU A 29 8.08 8.50 -12.54
N THR A 30 7.30 8.29 -11.49
CA THR A 30 7.62 7.34 -10.42
C THR A 30 6.61 6.21 -10.44
N TYR A 31 7.10 5.00 -10.60
CA TYR A 31 6.32 3.78 -10.49
C TYR A 31 6.43 3.25 -9.07
N ILE A 32 5.35 3.32 -8.31
CA ILE A 32 5.29 2.87 -6.92
C ILE A 32 4.57 1.52 -6.89
N LYS A 33 5.22 0.50 -6.35
CA LYS A 33 4.68 -0.85 -6.29
C LYS A 33 5.00 -1.54 -4.96
N ILE A 34 4.06 -2.36 -4.51
CA ILE A 34 4.28 -3.36 -3.46
C ILE A 34 4.38 -4.73 -4.13
N THR A 35 5.38 -5.50 -3.74
CA THR A 35 5.51 -6.89 -4.15
C THR A 35 5.30 -7.80 -2.94
N LEU A 36 4.34 -8.71 -3.09
CA LEU A 36 4.09 -9.83 -2.20
C LEU A 36 4.54 -11.11 -2.89
N THR A 37 4.91 -12.12 -2.11
CA THR A 37 5.04 -13.49 -2.62
C THR A 37 3.65 -14.08 -2.89
N PRO A 38 3.52 -15.07 -3.78
CA PRO A 38 2.21 -15.67 -4.11
C PRO A 38 1.42 -16.18 -2.89
N GLU A 39 2.14 -16.63 -1.86
CA GLU A 39 1.52 -17.12 -0.63
C GLU A 39 0.95 -15.98 0.23
N GLU A 40 1.69 -14.88 0.33
CA GLU A 40 1.23 -13.67 1.02
C GLU A 40 0.05 -13.02 0.31
N GLU A 41 0.07 -13.02 -1.02
CA GLU A 41 -1.05 -12.54 -1.83
C GLU A 41 -2.32 -13.36 -1.55
N ASN A 42 -2.19 -14.68 -1.44
CA ASN A 42 -3.31 -15.57 -1.07
C ASN A 42 -3.82 -15.29 0.35
N ILE A 43 -2.93 -15.09 1.32
CA ILE A 43 -3.30 -14.74 2.71
C ILE A 43 -4.00 -13.37 2.74
N ALA A 44 -3.43 -12.36 2.07
CA ALA A 44 -3.99 -11.03 1.98
C ALA A 44 -5.37 -11.03 1.32
N ASN A 45 -5.57 -11.84 0.28
CA ASN A 45 -6.86 -12.00 -0.37
C ASN A 45 -7.88 -12.66 0.56
N LYS A 46 -7.52 -13.76 1.22
CA LYS A 46 -8.40 -14.45 2.19
C LYS A 46 -8.81 -13.58 3.37
N GLN A 47 -7.94 -12.66 3.80
CA GLN A 47 -8.20 -11.72 4.89
C GLN A 47 -8.85 -10.41 4.43
N GLY A 48 -9.17 -10.26 3.13
CA GLY A 48 -9.79 -9.03 2.60
C GLY A 48 -8.88 -7.80 2.58
N ILE A 49 -7.56 -8.02 2.67
CA ILE A 49 -6.56 -6.95 2.76
C ILE A 49 -6.37 -6.24 1.42
N MET A 50 -6.58 -6.94 0.31
CA MET A 50 -6.52 -6.32 -1.03
C MET A 50 -7.42 -5.10 -1.16
N SER A 51 -8.60 -5.16 -0.54
CA SER A 51 -9.59 -4.08 -0.52
C SER A 51 -9.32 -3.04 0.58
N SER A 52 -8.26 -3.20 1.37
CA SER A 52 -7.90 -2.26 2.42
C SER A 52 -7.38 -0.97 1.82
N ARG A 53 -7.86 0.13 2.38
CA ARG A 53 -7.54 1.48 1.94
C ARG A 53 -6.23 1.93 2.59
N ILE A 54 -5.31 2.37 1.76
CA ILE A 54 -3.99 2.86 2.16
C ILE A 54 -4.00 4.38 2.25
N PHE A 55 -4.65 5.03 1.27
CA PHE A 55 -4.90 6.47 1.30
C PHE A 55 -6.32 6.81 0.90
N GLY A 56 -6.75 7.94 1.44
CA GLY A 56 -7.89 8.68 0.96
C GLY A 56 -9.23 8.12 1.43
N SER A 57 -10.27 8.90 1.16
CA SER A 57 -11.65 8.52 1.41
C SER A 57 -12.53 9.08 0.30
N MET A 58 -13.26 8.20 -0.39
CA MET A 58 -14.31 8.64 -1.33
C MET A 58 -15.37 9.54 -0.67
N ARG A 59 -15.50 9.50 0.66
CA ARG A 59 -16.52 10.25 1.40
C ARG A 59 -16.03 11.60 1.93
N ASN A 60 -14.73 11.88 1.88
CA ASN A 60 -14.18 13.13 2.42
C ASN A 60 -13.03 13.65 1.54
N SER A 61 -13.38 14.38 0.48
CA SER A 61 -12.43 15.01 -0.45
C SER A 61 -11.66 16.20 0.15
N ASP A 62 -12.04 16.68 1.34
CA ASP A 62 -11.36 17.78 2.04
C ASP A 62 -10.22 17.31 2.93
N ASP A 63 -10.12 16.00 3.16
CA ASP A 63 -9.03 15.40 3.91
C ASP A 63 -7.68 15.64 3.19
N PRO A 64 -6.64 16.11 3.91
CA PRO A 64 -5.35 16.46 3.32
C PRO A 64 -4.66 15.28 2.62
N GLU A 65 -4.77 14.05 3.16
CA GLU A 65 -4.21 12.85 2.52
C GLU A 65 -4.95 12.52 1.22
N THR A 66 -6.27 12.66 1.21
CA THR A 66 -7.12 12.49 0.02
C THR A 66 -6.78 13.49 -1.08
N ARG A 67 -6.57 14.76 -0.71
CA ARG A 67 -6.17 15.82 -1.66
C ARG A 67 -4.79 15.56 -2.25
N GLU A 68 -3.87 15.05 -1.45
CA GLU A 68 -2.50 14.76 -1.90
C GLU A 68 -2.47 13.54 -2.84
N ALA A 69 -3.18 12.47 -2.49
CA ALA A 69 -3.38 11.32 -3.38
C ALA A 69 -4.03 11.73 -4.71
N PHE A 70 -5.03 12.60 -4.67
CA PHE A 70 -5.67 13.11 -5.88
C PHE A 70 -4.72 13.98 -6.71
N SER A 71 -3.96 14.86 -6.06
CA SER A 71 -2.99 15.74 -6.73
C SER A 71 -1.85 14.97 -7.40
N LEU A 72 -1.40 13.86 -6.83
CA LEU A 72 -0.25 13.10 -7.33
C LEU A 72 -0.67 11.97 -8.28
N CYS A 73 -1.72 11.23 -7.93
CA CYS A 73 -2.12 10.02 -8.64
C CYS A 73 -3.41 10.19 -9.46
N GLY A 74 -4.10 11.33 -9.34
CA GLY A 74 -5.43 11.54 -9.93
C GLY A 74 -6.52 10.68 -9.29
N ARG A 75 -6.28 10.13 -8.09
CA ARG A 75 -7.15 9.17 -7.41
C ARG A 75 -7.53 9.68 -6.02
N LEU A 76 -8.81 9.57 -5.68
CA LEU A 76 -9.33 9.94 -4.35
C LEU A 76 -9.10 8.85 -3.30
N GLU A 77 -8.79 7.63 -3.75
CA GLU A 77 -8.55 6.49 -2.88
C GLU A 77 -7.47 5.60 -3.52
N ILE A 78 -6.61 5.04 -2.69
CA ILE A 78 -5.59 4.08 -3.10
C ILE A 78 -5.69 2.89 -2.17
N THR A 79 -5.91 1.72 -2.74
CA THR A 79 -6.01 0.46 -2.02
C THR A 79 -4.67 -0.30 -2.01
N MET A 80 -4.59 -1.36 -1.22
CA MET A 80 -3.47 -2.30 -1.29
C MET A 80 -3.37 -2.96 -2.67
N GLU A 81 -4.50 -3.35 -3.26
CA GLU A 81 -4.54 -3.91 -4.61
C GLU A 81 -3.96 -2.95 -5.65
N ASP A 82 -4.28 -1.65 -5.56
CA ASP A 82 -3.71 -0.65 -6.47
C ASP A 82 -2.19 -0.57 -6.36
N LEU A 83 -1.65 -0.62 -5.14
CA LEU A 83 -0.21 -0.60 -4.92
C LEU A 83 0.47 -1.91 -5.34
N ILE A 84 -0.21 -3.05 -5.22
CA ILE A 84 0.29 -4.34 -5.70
C ILE A 84 0.33 -4.38 -7.23
N ASN A 85 -0.71 -3.87 -7.89
CA ASN A 85 -0.75 -3.70 -9.33
C ASN A 85 0.25 -2.64 -9.81
N GLY A 86 0.56 -1.69 -8.93
CA GLY A 86 1.48 -0.59 -9.15
C GLY A 86 0.77 0.67 -9.62
N ILE A 87 1.15 1.80 -9.05
CA ILE A 87 0.63 3.12 -9.40
C ILE A 87 1.74 3.95 -10.04
N THR A 88 1.36 4.78 -11.01
CA THR A 88 2.29 5.68 -11.68
C THR A 88 1.96 7.12 -11.34
N VAL A 89 2.95 7.86 -10.87
CA VAL A 89 2.84 9.27 -10.48
C VAL A 89 3.72 10.10 -11.38
N LYS A 90 3.19 11.23 -11.88
CA LYS A 90 3.93 12.16 -12.74
C LYS A 90 4.04 13.51 -12.04
N VAL A 91 5.26 14.01 -11.89
CA VAL A 91 5.53 15.31 -11.27
C VAL A 91 6.41 16.18 -12.18
N GLY A 92 6.04 17.44 -12.35
CA GLY A 92 6.69 18.36 -13.30
C GLY A 92 7.62 19.38 -12.66
N SER A 93 7.62 19.49 -11.33
CA SER A 93 8.37 20.51 -10.60
C SER A 93 9.10 19.99 -9.36
N GLY A 94 10.15 20.71 -8.95
CA GLY A 94 10.92 20.38 -7.73
C GLY A 94 10.08 20.39 -6.44
N LYS A 95 9.05 21.24 -6.37
CA LYS A 95 8.12 21.27 -5.23
C LYS A 95 7.26 20.00 -5.16
N GLU A 96 6.83 19.50 -6.31
CA GLU A 96 6.06 18.26 -6.40
C GLU A 96 6.92 17.03 -6.08
N LEU A 97 8.23 17.07 -6.37
CA LEU A 97 9.15 16.02 -5.93
C LEU A 97 9.21 15.88 -4.41
N GLY A 98 9.20 17.00 -3.68
CA GLY A 98 9.16 16.97 -2.21
C GLY A 98 7.86 16.35 -1.67
N ARG A 99 6.73 16.68 -2.30
CA ARG A 99 5.42 16.07 -1.97
C ARG A 99 5.39 14.58 -2.29
N LEU A 100 5.93 14.19 -3.44
CA LEU A 100 6.06 12.79 -3.83
C LEU A 100 6.89 12.01 -2.82
N ALA A 101 8.00 12.55 -2.34
CA ALA A 101 8.82 11.88 -1.33
C ALA A 101 8.06 11.67 -0.01
N ALA A 102 7.33 12.69 0.46
CA ALA A 102 6.49 12.56 1.64
C ALA A 102 5.39 11.50 1.45
N PHE A 103 4.76 11.49 0.27
CA PHE A 103 3.75 10.51 -0.11
C PHE A 103 4.29 9.08 -0.16
N GLU A 104 5.48 8.87 -0.75
CA GLU A 104 6.18 7.59 -0.73
C GLU A 104 6.46 7.09 0.69
N ASP A 105 6.87 7.97 1.60
CA ASP A 105 7.14 7.61 3.00
C ASP A 105 5.86 7.30 3.78
N LEU A 106 4.77 8.03 3.53
CA LEU A 106 3.47 7.71 4.10
C LEU A 106 3.00 6.32 3.63
N ILE A 107 3.16 5.99 2.34
CA ILE A 107 2.84 4.65 1.81
C ILE A 107 3.65 3.59 2.57
N LYS A 108 4.96 3.78 2.71
CA LYS A 108 5.81 2.84 3.45
C LYS A 108 5.35 2.66 4.90
N GLN A 109 4.98 3.74 5.59
CA GLN A 109 4.50 3.67 6.97
C GLN A 109 3.18 2.90 7.07
N ARG A 110 2.21 3.19 6.19
CA ARG A 110 0.94 2.46 6.15
C ARG A 110 1.18 0.97 5.87
N CYS A 111 2.02 0.65 4.89
CA CYS A 111 2.38 -0.74 4.55
C CYS A 111 3.04 -1.46 5.73
N LYS A 112 3.92 -0.80 6.48
CA LYS A 112 4.52 -1.36 7.71
C LYS A 112 3.45 -1.65 8.76
N ASN A 113 2.53 -0.73 9.00
CA ASN A 113 1.43 -0.95 9.94
C ASN A 113 0.53 -2.11 9.50
N PHE A 114 0.25 -2.22 8.20
CA PHE A 114 -0.48 -3.36 7.64
C PHE A 114 0.26 -4.68 7.84
N LYS A 115 1.58 -4.72 7.56
CA LYS A 115 2.42 -5.89 7.81
C LYS A 115 2.37 -6.31 9.28
N SER A 116 2.53 -5.36 10.22
CA SER A 116 2.51 -5.66 11.65
C SER A 116 1.13 -6.15 12.12
N ASN A 117 0.04 -5.60 11.60
CA ASN A 117 -1.32 -6.07 11.92
C ASN A 117 -1.55 -7.49 11.40
N LEU A 118 -1.08 -7.80 10.18
CA LEU A 118 -1.13 -9.14 9.61
C LEU A 118 -0.37 -10.18 10.45
N GLU A 119 0.85 -9.82 10.92
CA GLU A 119 1.65 -10.68 11.79
C GLU A 119 0.99 -10.88 13.15
N ALA A 120 0.30 -9.86 13.67
CA ALA A 120 -0.45 -9.93 14.92
C ALA A 120 -1.75 -10.76 14.82
N ASP A 121 -2.48 -10.69 13.70
CA ASP A 121 -3.70 -11.48 13.50
C ASP A 121 -3.38 -12.98 13.33
N GLN A 122 -2.26 -13.30 12.66
CA GLN A 122 -1.70 -14.66 12.64
C GLN A 122 -1.31 -15.16 14.05
N PHE A 123 -1.03 -14.26 15.00
CA PHE A 123 -0.72 -14.61 16.39
C PHE A 123 -1.98 -15.03 17.18
N PHE A 124 -3.16 -14.52 16.84
CA PHE A 124 -4.43 -14.84 17.51
C PHE A 124 -5.26 -15.92 16.78
N GLY A 125 -4.90 -16.28 15.54
CA GLY A 125 -5.58 -17.31 14.74
C GLY A 125 -5.45 -18.77 15.22
N SER A 126 -4.84 -19.05 16.38
CA SER A 126 -4.82 -20.39 17.02
C SER A 126 -5.62 -20.44 18.32
N GLY A 127 -6.76 -19.75 18.37
CA GLY A 127 -7.66 -19.70 19.54
C GLY A 127 -9.10 -20.14 19.27
N GLY A 128 -9.36 -20.98 18.26
CA GLY A 128 -10.73 -21.35 17.91
C GLY A 128 -10.86 -22.78 17.40
N SER A 129 -11.04 -23.73 18.32
CA SER A 129 -11.91 -24.91 18.17
C SER A 129 -11.90 -25.70 19.48
N LYS A 130 -12.99 -25.61 20.24
CA LYS A 130 -13.62 -26.74 20.92
C LYS A 130 -15.01 -26.28 21.38
N ASP A 131 -15.93 -26.31 20.43
CA ASP A 131 -17.30 -26.71 20.74
C ASP A 131 -17.24 -28.18 21.15
N GLU A 132 -17.24 -28.46 22.45
CA GLU A 132 -17.70 -29.74 23.02
C GLU A 132 -18.50 -29.38 24.28
N GLU A 133 -19.77 -29.01 24.05
CA GLU A 133 -20.82 -29.13 25.06
C GLU A 133 -21.24 -30.60 25.09
N GLU A 134 -20.75 -31.35 26.08
CA GLU A 134 -21.28 -32.67 26.41
C GLU A 134 -22.64 -32.51 27.10
N LEU A 135 -23.67 -33.10 26.50
CA LEU A 135 -24.89 -33.56 27.18
C LEU A 135 -24.68 -35.00 27.67
#